data_AF-A0A2A9CFZ9-F1
#
_entry.id   AF-A0A2A9CFZ9-F1
#
_cell.length_a   1.000
_cell.length_b   1.000
_cell.length_c   1.000
_cell.angle_alpha   90.00
_cell.angle_beta   90.00
_cell.angle_gamma   90.00
#
_symmetry.space_group_name_H-M   'P 1'
#
loop_
_entity.id
_entity.type
_entity.pdbx_description
1 polymer ?
#
loop_
_entity_poly.entity_id
_entity_poly.type
_entity_poly.pdbx_seq_one_letter_code
_entity_poly.pdbx_strand_id
1 'polypeptide(L)'
;METKASFRLLPVERNMAVEAMCEYRDKLKGWALKQFDIAYNKMKESSNGVIKFDGMELEYLKRALNFRGWQFYQERRKIKADTYFTLAFWIKEQKRIFQYNNNPLKQKNTAS
;
A
#
# COMPACT_ATOMS: atom_id res chain seq x y z
N MET A 1 7.86 16.84 -10.77
CA MET A 1 6.77 15.85 -10.60
C MET A 1 7.24 14.85 -9.55
N GLU A 2 6.53 14.71 -8.43
CA GLU A 2 6.92 13.71 -7.43
C GLU A 2 6.54 12.33 -7.96
N THR A 3 7.53 11.45 -8.11
CA THR A 3 7.31 10.09 -8.63
C THR A 3 6.86 9.11 -7.56
N LYS A 4 6.90 9.51 -6.28
CA LYS A 4 6.58 8.67 -5.12
C LYS A 4 5.78 9.44 -4.10
N ALA A 5 4.76 8.80 -3.55
CA ALA A 5 4.09 9.21 -2.33
C ALA A 5 4.99 8.87 -1.13
N SER A 6 5.10 9.81 -0.19
CA SER A 6 5.76 9.59 1.09
C SER A 6 4.70 9.53 2.19
N PHE A 7 4.62 8.43 2.91
CA PHE A 7 3.66 8.25 4.01
C PHE A 7 4.33 7.55 5.19
N ARG A 8 3.74 7.68 6.37
CA ARG A 8 4.23 7.07 7.60
C ARG A 8 3.24 6.03 8.11
N LEU A 9 3.74 4.87 8.51
CA LEU A 9 3.00 3.85 9.25
C LEU A 9 3.54 3.77 10.68
N LEU A 10 2.66 3.53 11.63
CA LEU A 10 3.04 3.11 12.97
C LEU A 10 3.71 1.72 12.92
N PRO A 11 4.55 1.36 13.92
CA PRO A 11 5.22 0.06 13.94
C PRO A 11 4.27 -1.14 13.78
N VAL A 12 3.10 -1.09 14.40
CA VAL A 12 2.08 -2.14 14.31
C VAL A 12 1.49 -2.24 12.91
N GLU A 13 1.11 -1.11 12.30
CA GLU A 13 0.56 -1.05 10.94
C GLU A 13 1.57 -1.52 9.90
N ARG A 14 2.84 -1.17 10.11
CA ARG A 14 3.94 -1.66 9.28
C ARG A 14 4.09 -3.17 9.37
N ASN A 15 4.05 -3.74 10.57
CA ASN A 15 4.13 -5.19 10.75
C ASN A 15 2.94 -5.89 10.07
N MET A 16 1.73 -5.34 10.20
CA MET A 16 0.55 -5.82 9.48
C MET A 16 0.73 -5.74 7.95
N ALA A 17 1.28 -4.63 7.44
CA ALA A 17 1.57 -4.47 6.02
C ALA A 17 2.59 -5.51 5.52
N VAL A 18 3.67 -5.75 6.27
CA VAL A 18 4.67 -6.78 5.95
C VAL A 18 4.05 -8.17 5.95
N GLU A 19 3.23 -8.50 6.95
CA GLU A 19 2.54 -9.80 7.04
C GLU A 19 1.58 -9.99 5.86
N ALA A 20 0.71 -9.01 5.59
CA ALA A 20 -0.20 -9.07 4.44
C ALA A 20 0.53 -9.21 3.11
N MET A 21 1.63 -8.47 2.93
CA MET A 21 2.41 -8.54 1.70
C MET A 21 3.11 -9.90 1.56
N CYS A 22 3.62 -10.47 2.65
CA CYS A 22 4.21 -11.80 2.65
C CYS A 22 3.20 -12.86 2.19
N GLU A 23 1.99 -12.85 2.74
CA GLU A 23 0.92 -13.81 2.41
C GLU A 23 0.40 -13.65 0.98
N TYR A 24 0.29 -12.41 0.51
CA TYR A 24 -0.16 -12.14 -0.86
C TYR A 24 0.90 -12.49 -1.91
N ARG A 25 2.18 -12.43 -1.54
CA ARG A 25 3.33 -12.72 -2.42
C ARG A 25 3.22 -14.10 -3.08
N ASP A 26 2.78 -15.11 -2.33
CA ASP A 26 2.65 -16.50 -2.80
C ASP A 26 1.59 -16.68 -3.89
N LYS A 27 0.72 -15.67 -4.10
CA LYS A 27 -0.29 -15.65 -5.17
C LYS A 27 0.23 -15.06 -6.48
N LEU A 28 1.42 -14.46 -6.48
CA LEU A 28 2.00 -13.78 -7.64
C LEU A 28 3.06 -14.63 -8.32
N LYS A 29 3.16 -14.51 -9.64
CA LYS A 29 4.16 -15.20 -10.47
C LYS A 29 4.72 -14.27 -11.54
N GLY A 30 5.87 -14.63 -12.09
CA GLY A 30 6.48 -13.95 -13.23
C GLY A 30 6.76 -12.47 -12.96
N TRP A 31 6.41 -11.60 -13.91
CA TRP A 31 6.69 -10.16 -13.82
C TRP A 31 5.96 -9.46 -12.68
N ALA A 32 4.72 -9.86 -12.38
CA ALA A 32 3.94 -9.28 -11.29
C ALA A 32 4.60 -9.50 -9.93
N LEU A 33 5.20 -10.68 -9.72
CA LEU A 33 5.96 -10.98 -8.51
C LEU A 33 7.22 -10.09 -8.41
N LYS A 34 7.96 -9.92 -9.50
CA LYS A 34 9.16 -9.06 -9.51
C LYS A 34 8.84 -7.62 -9.12
N GLN A 35 7.77 -7.05 -9.67
CA GLN A 35 7.32 -5.69 -9.33
C GLN A 35 6.82 -5.60 -7.88
N PHE A 36 6.10 -6.61 -7.43
CA PHE A 36 5.62 -6.69 -6.05
C PHE A 36 6.77 -6.77 -5.04
N ASP A 37 7.80 -7.56 -5.33
CA ASP A 37 8.95 -7.75 -4.44
C ASP A 37 9.71 -6.44 -4.19
N ILE A 38 9.72 -5.52 -5.15
CA ILE A 38 10.30 -4.18 -4.96
C ILE A 38 9.53 -3.41 -3.88
N ALA A 39 8.19 -3.41 -3.94
CA ALA A 39 7.35 -2.78 -2.94
C ALA A 39 7.51 -3.46 -1.56
N TYR A 40 7.55 -4.79 -1.54
CA TYR A 40 7.69 -5.58 -0.33
C TYR A 40 9.01 -5.29 0.41
N ASN A 41 10.13 -5.28 -0.32
CA ASN A 41 11.45 -4.99 0.25
C ASN A 41 11.50 -3.57 0.83
N LYS A 42 10.97 -2.56 0.11
CA LYS A 42 10.86 -1.19 0.63
C LYS A 42 10.05 -1.10 1.93
N MET A 43 8.94 -1.83 2.03
CA MET A 43 8.15 -1.89 3.27
C MET A 43 8.97 -2.52 4.41
N LYS A 44 9.67 -3.62 4.13
CA LYS A 44 10.49 -4.38 5.08
C LYS A 44 11.77 -3.64 5.53
N GLU A 45 12.31 -2.77 4.70
CA GLU A 45 13.56 -2.03 4.99
C GLU A 45 13.30 -0.66 5.64
N SER A 46 12.07 -0.14 5.59
CA SER A 46 11.72 1.15 6.23
C SER A 46 11.86 1.06 7.76
N SER A 47 12.95 1.62 8.32
CA SER A 47 13.25 1.56 9.76
C SER A 47 12.60 2.69 10.58
N ASN A 48 12.34 3.84 9.95
CA ASN A 48 11.75 5.02 10.59
C ASN A 48 10.23 5.15 10.37
N GLY A 49 9.60 4.10 9.85
CA GLY A 49 8.18 4.06 9.50
C GLY A 49 7.79 4.91 8.29
N VAL A 50 8.70 5.67 7.70
CA VAL A 50 8.45 6.46 6.48
C VAL A 50 8.71 5.58 5.26
N ILE A 51 7.72 5.46 4.40
CA ILE A 51 7.73 4.61 3.22
C ILE A 51 7.50 5.49 1.99
N LYS A 52 8.28 5.24 0.93
CA LYS A 52 8.18 5.97 -0.34
C LYS A 52 7.75 5.03 -1.46
N PHE A 53 6.49 5.09 -1.85
CA PHE A 53 5.89 4.23 -2.88
C PHE A 53 5.39 5.02 -4.08
N ASP A 54 5.52 4.47 -5.27
CA ASP A 54 4.75 4.94 -6.43
C ASP A 54 3.29 4.45 -6.41
N GLY A 55 2.51 4.84 -7.43
CA GLY A 55 1.09 4.48 -7.54
C GLY A 55 0.80 2.98 -7.73
N MET A 56 1.75 2.23 -8.28
CA MET A 56 1.66 0.76 -8.43
C MET A 56 2.03 0.06 -7.13
N GLU A 57 3.06 0.54 -6.43
CA GLU A 57 3.46 0.01 -5.12
C GLU A 57 2.36 0.20 -4.08
N LEU A 58 1.69 1.37 -4.08
CA LEU A 58 0.49 1.61 -3.26
C LEU A 58 -0.67 0.66 -3.62
N GLU A 59 -0.84 0.34 -4.91
CA GLU A 59 -1.85 -0.61 -5.35
C GLU A 59 -1.57 -2.03 -4.85
N TYR A 60 -0.32 -2.47 -4.92
CA TYR A 60 0.10 -3.77 -4.42
C TYR A 60 -0.11 -3.91 -2.91
N LEU A 61 0.27 -2.90 -2.13
CA LEU A 61 0.04 -2.89 -0.69
C LEU A 61 -1.46 -2.95 -0.36
N LYS A 62 -2.28 -2.13 -1.03
CA LYS A 62 -3.74 -2.16 -0.85
C LYS A 62 -4.32 -3.55 -1.15
N ARG A 63 -3.88 -4.19 -2.24
CA ARG A 63 -4.35 -5.54 -2.62
C ARG A 63 -3.95 -6.58 -1.57
N ALA A 64 -2.71 -6.52 -1.09
CA ALA A 64 -2.22 -7.42 -0.04
C ALA A 64 -3.02 -7.27 1.27
N LEU A 65 -3.25 -6.04 1.72
CA LEU A 65 -4.05 -5.74 2.92
C LEU A 65 -5.48 -6.25 2.78
N ASN A 66 -6.14 -5.99 1.65
CA ASN A 66 -7.48 -6.51 1.39
C ASN A 66 -7.52 -8.04 1.34
N PHE A 67 -6.52 -8.67 0.73
CA PHE A 67 -6.41 -10.13 0.70
C PHE A 67 -6.36 -10.72 2.11
N ARG A 68 -5.50 -10.18 2.98
CA ARG A 68 -5.39 -10.63 4.38
C ARG A 68 -6.65 -10.31 5.19
N GLY A 69 -7.28 -9.17 4.94
CA GLY A 69 -8.58 -8.83 5.54
C GLY A 69 -9.66 -9.85 5.19
N TRP A 70 -9.76 -10.26 3.91
CA TRP A 70 -10.69 -11.30 3.48
C TRP A 70 -10.39 -12.67 4.08
N GLN A 71 -9.12 -13.05 4.23
CA GLN A 71 -8.74 -14.28 4.94
C GLN A 71 -9.27 -14.26 6.38
N PHE A 72 -9.01 -13.19 7.14
CA PHE A 72 -9.53 -13.09 8.51
C PHE A 72 -11.06 -13.04 8.58
N TYR A 73 -11.72 -12.45 7.59
CA TYR A 73 -13.16 -12.45 7.51
C TYR A 73 -13.71 -13.88 7.35
N GLN A 74 -13.11 -14.69 6.47
CA GLN A 74 -13.46 -16.10 6.26
C GLN A 74 -13.20 -16.95 7.51
N GLU A 75 -12.15 -16.64 8.28
CA GLU A 75 -11.85 -17.24 9.58
C GLU A 75 -12.78 -16.78 10.72
N ARG A 76 -13.81 -15.97 10.44
CA ARG A 76 -14.73 -15.35 11.42
C ARG A 76 -14.05 -14.42 12.43
N ARG A 77 -12.86 -13.90 12.10
CA ARG A 77 -12.08 -12.95 12.91
C ARG A 77 -12.35 -11.51 12.50
N LYS A 78 -13.60 -11.06 12.71
CA LYS A 78 -14.13 -9.77 12.23
C LYS A 78 -13.27 -8.56 12.58
N ILE A 79 -12.90 -8.39 13.86
CA ILE A 79 -12.08 -7.24 14.31
C ILE A 79 -10.75 -7.16 13.56
N LYS A 80 -10.09 -8.31 13.35
CA LYS A 80 -8.85 -8.35 12.57
C LYS A 80 -9.11 -7.98 11.12
N ALA A 81 -10.12 -8.56 10.49
CA ALA A 81 -10.49 -8.23 9.12
C ALA A 81 -10.71 -6.72 8.94
N ASP A 82 -11.50 -6.09 9.82
CA ASP A 82 -11.81 -4.67 9.79
C ASP A 82 -10.56 -3.79 9.95
N THR A 83 -9.61 -4.23 10.79
CA THR A 83 -8.33 -3.51 10.96
C THR A 83 -7.54 -3.50 9.65
N TYR A 84 -7.47 -4.64 8.93
CA TYR A 84 -6.81 -4.72 7.63
C TYR A 84 -7.53 -3.92 6.54
N PHE A 85 -8.87 -3.97 6.50
CA PHE A 85 -9.65 -3.18 5.55
C PHE A 85 -9.53 -1.68 5.78
N THR A 86 -9.49 -1.24 7.04
CA THR A 86 -9.29 0.17 7.40
C THR A 86 -7.93 0.67 6.91
N LEU A 87 -6.86 -0.11 7.14
CA LEU A 87 -5.53 0.24 6.63
C LEU A 87 -5.49 0.24 5.10
N ALA A 88 -6.14 -0.73 4.44
CA ALA A 88 -6.23 -0.77 2.98
C ALA A 88 -6.97 0.47 2.41
N PHE A 89 -8.04 0.90 3.06
CA PHE A 89 -8.77 2.11 2.69
C PHE A 89 -7.89 3.35 2.85
N TRP A 90 -7.17 3.48 3.96
CA TRP A 90 -6.24 4.58 4.16
C TRP A 90 -5.15 4.64 3.08
N ILE A 91 -4.56 3.49 2.70
CA ILE A 91 -3.57 3.41 1.60
C ILE A 91 -4.19 3.84 0.25
N LYS A 92 -5.45 3.49 -0.01
CA LYS A 92 -6.18 3.96 -1.20
C LYS A 92 -6.32 5.49 -1.21
N GLU A 93 -6.57 6.10 -0.07
CA GLU A 93 -6.63 7.57 0.05
C GLU A 93 -5.25 8.20 -0.17
N GLN A 94 -4.17 7.62 0.36
CA GLN A 94 -2.80 8.07 0.05
C GLN A 94 -2.50 8.04 -1.46
N LYS A 95 -2.95 6.99 -2.16
CA LYS A 95 -2.85 6.89 -3.63
C LYS A 95 -3.65 7.97 -4.34
N ARG A 96 -4.88 8.25 -3.90
CA ARG A 96 -5.71 9.32 -4.46
C ARG A 96 -5.07 10.69 -4.30
N ILE A 97 -4.53 10.99 -3.12
CA ILE A 97 -3.81 12.25 -2.84
C ILE A 97 -2.60 12.37 -3.77
N PHE A 98 -1.79 11.31 -3.89
CA PHE A 98 -0.64 11.28 -4.79
C PHE A 98 -1.03 11.55 -6.25
N GLN A 99 -2.07 10.88 -6.74
CA GLN A 99 -2.57 11.06 -8.11
C GLN A 99 -3.15 12.47 -8.33
N TYR A 100 -3.87 13.01 -7.35
CA TYR A 100 -4.43 14.36 -7.41
C TYR A 100 -3.33 15.42 -7.47
N ASN A 101 -2.28 15.28 -6.67
CA ASN A 101 -1.16 16.21 -6.66
C ASN A 101 -0.32 16.15 -7.93
N ASN A 102 -0.25 14.98 -8.56
CA ASN A 102 0.44 14.79 -9.84
C ASN A 102 -0.48 14.90 -11.07
N ASN A 103 -1.72 15.40 -10.90
CA ASN A 103 -2.64 15.57 -12.01
C ASN A 103 -2.15 16.71 -12.94
N PRO A 104 -1.89 16.43 -14.24
CA PRO A 104 -1.42 17.44 -15.19
C PRO A 104 -2.35 18.65 -15.34
N LEU A 105 -3.67 18.45 -15.18
CA LEU A 105 -4.67 19.51 -15.30
C LEU A 105 -4.62 20.52 -14.16
N LYS A 106 -4.19 20.09 -12.96
CA LYS A 106 -4.04 20.97 -11.80
C LYS A 106 -2.85 21.92 -11.95
N GLN A 107 -1.77 21.46 -12.58
CA GLN A 107 -0.54 22.23 -12.72
C GLN A 107 -0.63 23.36 -13.75
N LYS A 108 -1.45 23.21 -14.80
CA LYS A 108 -1.71 24.28 -15.77
C LYS A 108 -2.34 25.52 -15.13
N ASN A 109 -3.24 25.33 -14.17
CA ASN A 109 -3.96 26.43 -13.52
C ASN A 109 -3.15 27.20 -12.47
N THR A 110 -2.04 26.65 -11.98
CA THR A 110 -1.12 27.32 -11.05
C THR A 110 0.05 28.04 -11.74
N ALA A 111 0.20 27.85 -13.05
CA ALA A 111 1.26 28.48 -13.85
C ALA A 111 0.75 29.65 -14.71
N SER A 112 -0.48 30.13 -14.45
CA SER A 112 -1.09 31.31 -15.09
C SER A 112 -1.17 32.47 -14.12
#